data_AF-A0A2P8KS06-F1
#
_entry.id   AF-A0A2P8KS06-F1
#
_cell.length_a   1.000
_cell.length_b   1.000
_cell.length_c   1.000
_cell.angle_alpha   90.00
_cell.angle_beta   90.00
_cell.angle_gamma   90.00
#
_symmetry.space_group_name_H-M   'P 1'
#
loop_
_entity.id
_entity.type
_entity.pdbx_description
1 polymer ?
#
loop_
_entity_poly.entity_id
_entity_poly.type
_entity_poly.pdbx_seq_one_letter_code
_entity_poly.pdbx_strand_id
1 'polypeptide(L)'
;AAEAALDGIYIIRTSVSAAQMDSADCVRNYKSLANVERAFRSLKTIDLKVRPIHHRTADRVRAHIFLCMLAYYVEWHMREAWAPLMFADTEQLAKATRDPVAPATRSKAALAKAARHTLDDGTPVHSFSTLMAELATIVRNTCRTPQAGPEAPTFELLTNAQPLHLRALALVQNIKP
;
A
#
# COMPACT_ATOMS: atom_id res chain seq x y z
N ALA A 1 37.76 20.81 16.77
CA ALA A 1 37.51 22.05 15.98
C ALA A 1 36.60 21.78 14.78
N ALA A 2 36.89 20.79 13.93
CA ALA A 2 36.04 20.47 12.77
C ALA A 2 34.65 19.88 13.13
N GLU A 3 34.54 19.07 14.19
CA GLU A 3 33.25 18.51 14.63
C GLU A 3 32.32 19.57 15.27
N ALA A 4 32.85 20.50 16.07
CA ALA A 4 32.05 21.56 16.70
C ALA A 4 31.42 22.54 15.69
N ALA A 5 31.97 22.64 14.47
CA ALA A 5 31.40 23.45 13.39
C ALA A 5 30.12 22.83 12.79
N LEU A 6 29.82 21.58 13.15
CA LEU A 6 28.71 20.79 12.64
C LEU A 6 27.59 20.63 13.68
N ASP A 7 27.74 21.26 14.85
CA ASP A 7 26.75 21.22 15.92
C ASP A 7 25.42 21.83 15.45
N GLY A 8 24.33 21.07 15.61
CA GLY A 8 22.99 21.45 15.13
C GLY A 8 22.73 21.14 13.64
N ILE A 9 23.70 20.59 12.90
CA ILE A 9 23.56 20.19 11.50
C ILE A 9 23.37 18.68 11.41
N TYR A 10 22.36 18.24 10.67
CA TYR A 10 22.17 16.82 10.37
C TYR A 10 23.06 16.39 9.21
N ILE A 11 24.04 15.53 9.47
CA ILE A 11 25.01 15.07 8.46
C ILE A 11 24.76 13.62 8.09
N ILE A 12 24.75 13.36 6.79
CA ILE A 12 24.72 12.02 6.23
C ILE A 12 26.11 11.71 5.70
N ARG A 13 26.71 10.61 6.16
CA ARG A 13 27.98 10.07 5.65
C ARG A 13 27.69 8.75 4.96
N THR A 14 28.34 8.54 3.81
CA THR A 14 28.24 7.30 3.05
C THR A 14 29.63 6.82 2.64
N SER A 15 29.80 5.50 2.54
CA SER A 15 31.00 4.88 1.96
C SER A 15 30.92 4.72 0.44
N VAL A 16 29.78 5.08 -0.17
CA VAL A 16 29.59 5.04 -1.63
C VAL A 16 30.38 6.17 -2.28
N SER A 17 31.06 5.87 -3.40
CA SER A 17 31.84 6.87 -4.12
C SER A 17 30.96 7.96 -4.76
N ALA A 18 31.48 9.19 -4.85
CA ALA A 18 30.78 10.31 -5.48
C ALA A 18 30.50 10.09 -6.98
N ALA A 19 31.25 9.20 -7.64
CA ALA A 19 30.98 8.80 -9.03
C ALA A 19 29.71 7.94 -9.17
N GLN A 20 29.28 7.29 -8.09
CA GLN A 20 28.11 6.40 -8.07
C GLN A 20 26.87 7.05 -7.45
N MET A 21 27.06 8.01 -6.54
CA MET A 21 25.96 8.65 -5.81
C MET A 21 26.35 10.08 -5.45
N ASP A 22 25.57 11.05 -5.94
CA ASP A 22 25.76 12.43 -5.55
C ASP A 22 25.22 12.70 -4.13
N SER A 23 25.48 13.91 -3.62
CA SER A 23 25.06 14.29 -2.27
C SER A 23 23.53 14.33 -2.11
N ALA A 24 22.80 14.71 -3.15
CA ALA A 24 21.34 14.80 -3.10
C ALA A 24 20.72 13.40 -3.08
N ASP A 25 21.22 12.48 -3.91
CA ASP A 25 20.84 11.08 -3.95
C ASP A 25 21.16 10.37 -2.64
N CYS A 26 22.27 10.70 -2.00
CA CYS A 26 22.59 10.21 -0.66
C CYS A 26 21.48 10.59 0.35
N VAL A 27 21.04 11.84 0.34
CA VAL A 27 19.94 12.31 1.21
C VAL A 27 18.61 11.65 0.83
N ARG A 28 18.30 11.50 -0.46
CA ARG A 28 17.07 10.81 -0.93
C ARG A 28 17.03 9.36 -0.45
N ASN A 29 18.13 8.63 -0.61
CA ASN A 29 18.26 7.25 -0.18
C ASN A 29 18.16 7.12 1.34
N TYR A 30 18.78 8.03 2.09
CA TYR A 30 18.62 8.06 3.54
C TYR A 30 17.15 8.29 3.95
N LYS A 31 16.47 9.26 3.35
CA LYS A 31 15.05 9.55 3.63
C LYS A 31 14.10 8.43 3.18
N SER A 32 14.48 7.63 2.18
CA SER A 32 13.68 6.49 1.72
C SER A 32 13.57 5.38 2.77
N LEU A 33 14.45 5.37 3.78
CA LEU A 33 14.38 4.46 4.93
C LEU A 33 13.06 4.60 5.70
N ALA A 34 12.41 5.77 5.67
CA ALA A 34 11.07 5.96 6.23
C ALA A 34 10.02 5.06 5.56
N ASN A 35 10.24 4.60 4.32
CA ASN A 35 9.36 3.62 3.67
C ASN A 35 9.46 2.24 4.34
N VAL A 36 10.65 1.87 4.82
CA VAL A 36 10.87 0.62 5.59
C VAL A 36 10.13 0.70 6.93
N GLU A 37 10.22 1.83 7.63
CA GLU A 37 9.46 2.04 8.87
C GLU A 37 7.95 1.98 8.64
N ARG A 38 7.47 2.57 7.53
CA ARG A 38 6.06 2.49 7.13
C ARG A 38 5.66 1.04 6.87
N ALA A 39 6.48 0.26 6.17
CA ALA A 39 6.25 -1.16 5.94
C ALA A 39 6.10 -1.93 7.26
N PHE A 40 7.04 -1.73 8.21
CA PHE A 40 6.96 -2.34 9.54
C PHE A 40 5.73 -1.91 10.33
N ARG A 41 5.27 -0.65 10.17
CA ARG A 41 4.04 -0.16 10.81
C ARG A 41 2.80 -0.85 10.24
N SER A 42 2.67 -0.91 8.91
CA SER A 42 1.56 -1.60 8.23
C SER A 42 1.46 -3.07 8.64
N LEU A 43 2.60 -3.77 8.65
CA LEU A 43 2.72 -5.15 9.16
C LEU A 43 2.22 -5.29 10.61
N LYS A 44 2.67 -4.42 11.50
CA LYS A 44 2.41 -4.56 12.93
C LYS A 44 0.98 -4.18 13.34
N THR A 45 0.36 -3.18 12.71
CA THR A 45 -0.76 -2.46 13.33
C THR A 45 -1.99 -2.25 12.46
N ILE A 46 -1.85 -1.97 11.16
CA ILE A 46 -2.95 -1.37 10.39
C ILE A 46 -3.67 -2.41 9.53
N ASP A 47 -2.93 -3.16 8.72
CA ASP A 47 -3.54 -3.97 7.66
C ASP A 47 -3.42 -5.47 7.91
N LEU A 48 -2.26 -5.94 8.38
CA LEU A 48 -1.96 -7.36 8.51
C LEU A 48 -2.02 -7.93 9.93
N LYS A 49 -2.17 -7.05 10.94
CA LYS A 49 -2.38 -7.40 12.36
C LYS A 49 -1.49 -8.55 12.85
N VAL A 50 -0.16 -8.46 12.65
CA VAL A 50 0.82 -9.45 13.14
C VAL A 50 0.61 -9.81 14.62
N ARG A 51 0.02 -8.91 15.42
CA ARG A 51 -0.47 -9.20 16.78
C ARG A 51 -2.00 -9.16 16.76
N PRO A 52 -2.68 -10.31 16.99
CA PRO A 52 -2.79 -10.88 18.33
C PRO A 52 -2.65 -12.42 18.38
N ILE A 53 -1.83 -13.01 17.51
CA ILE A 53 -1.65 -14.48 17.46
C ILE A 53 -0.45 -14.91 18.32
N HIS A 54 -0.73 -15.55 19.45
CA HIS A 54 0.29 -16.00 20.41
C HIS A 54 0.82 -17.39 20.06
N HIS A 55 1.80 -17.46 19.16
CA HIS A 55 2.49 -18.73 18.85
C HIS A 55 3.40 -19.17 20.01
N ARG A 56 3.43 -20.48 20.30
CA ARG A 56 4.21 -21.06 21.42
C ARG A 56 5.46 -21.85 20.97
N THR A 57 5.60 -22.10 19.68
CA THR A 57 6.72 -22.85 19.09
C THR A 57 7.46 -21.97 18.10
N ALA A 58 8.80 -22.07 18.06
CA ALA A 58 9.64 -21.25 17.17
C ALA A 58 9.20 -21.33 15.69
N ASP A 59 8.85 -22.52 15.20
CA ASP A 59 8.49 -22.69 13.78
C ASP A 59 7.19 -21.99 13.41
N ARG A 60 6.18 -22.04 14.28
CA ARG A 60 4.92 -21.28 14.09
C ARG A 60 5.16 -19.77 14.09
N VAL A 61 6.07 -19.27 14.93
CA VAL A 61 6.46 -17.85 14.93
C VAL A 61 7.09 -17.48 13.59
N ARG A 62 8.06 -18.26 13.10
CA ARG A 62 8.72 -18.03 11.81
C ARG A 62 7.73 -18.06 10.65
N ALA A 63 6.87 -19.07 10.60
CA ALA A 63 5.85 -19.22 9.56
C ALA A 63 4.88 -18.03 9.53
N HIS A 64 4.38 -17.57 10.69
CA HIS A 64 3.50 -16.42 10.77
C HIS A 64 4.15 -15.13 10.28
N ILE A 65 5.38 -14.85 10.74
CA ILE A 65 6.13 -13.67 10.29
C ILE A 65 6.34 -13.72 8.77
N PHE A 66 6.68 -14.89 8.22
CA PHE A 66 6.88 -15.07 6.78
C PHE A 66 5.59 -14.83 5.99
N LEU A 67 4.47 -15.42 6.42
CA LEU A 67 3.16 -15.18 5.80
C LEU A 67 2.76 -13.70 5.86
N CYS A 68 3.01 -13.02 6.98
CA CYS A 68 2.78 -11.59 7.07
C CYS A 68 3.67 -10.80 6.11
N MET A 69 4.95 -11.16 5.96
CA MET A 69 5.82 -10.51 4.98
C MET A 69 5.29 -10.68 3.54
N LEU A 70 4.83 -11.88 3.17
CA LEU A 70 4.25 -12.15 1.86
C LEU A 70 2.95 -11.39 1.62
N ALA A 71 2.04 -11.38 2.58
CA ALA A 71 0.78 -10.66 2.43
C ALA A 71 0.98 -9.13 2.38
N TYR A 72 1.96 -8.59 3.10
CA TYR A 72 2.38 -7.19 2.91
C TYR A 72 2.95 -6.93 1.51
N TYR A 73 3.75 -7.85 0.97
CA TYR A 73 4.29 -7.71 -0.38
C TYR A 73 3.17 -7.64 -1.43
N VAL A 74 2.16 -8.50 -1.31
CA VAL A 74 0.95 -8.45 -2.15
C VAL A 74 0.20 -7.13 -1.98
N GLU A 75 -0.03 -6.72 -0.74
CA GLU A 75 -0.69 -5.44 -0.43
C GLU A 75 0.06 -4.24 -1.01
N TRP A 76 1.39 -4.24 -0.95
CA TRP A 76 2.23 -3.18 -1.49
C TRP A 76 2.02 -3.00 -3.00
N HIS A 77 2.06 -4.11 -3.75
CA HIS A 77 1.78 -4.13 -5.18
C HIS A 77 0.35 -3.68 -5.49
N MET A 78 -0.63 -4.12 -4.71
CA MET A 78 -2.03 -3.70 -4.86
C MET A 78 -2.19 -2.19 -4.61
N ARG A 79 -1.53 -1.63 -3.58
CA ARG A 79 -1.57 -0.18 -3.30
C ARG A 79 -0.94 0.63 -4.40
N GLU A 80 0.13 0.13 -5.03
CA GLU A 80 0.75 0.79 -6.18
C GLU A 80 -0.20 0.79 -7.38
N ALA A 81 -0.76 -0.38 -7.72
CA ALA A 81 -1.73 -0.52 -8.81
C ALA A 81 -3.00 0.33 -8.58
N TRP A 82 -3.48 0.41 -7.34
CA TRP A 82 -4.68 1.17 -6.96
C TRP A 82 -4.44 2.63 -6.60
N ALA A 83 -3.21 3.14 -6.71
CA ALA A 83 -2.92 4.55 -6.46
C ALA A 83 -3.87 5.53 -7.18
N PRO A 84 -4.34 5.26 -8.42
CA PRO A 84 -5.34 6.10 -9.08
C PRO A 84 -6.68 6.17 -8.35
N LEU A 85 -7.11 5.09 -7.69
CA LEU A 85 -8.39 4.96 -6.97
C LEU A 85 -8.31 5.42 -5.50
N MET A 86 -7.09 5.58 -5.00
CA MET A 86 -6.85 5.83 -3.59
C MET A 86 -6.46 7.29 -3.28
N PHE A 87 -6.46 7.64 -1.99
CA PHE A 87 -5.79 8.82 -1.44
C PHE A 87 -4.27 8.70 -1.54
N ALA A 88 -3.78 8.55 -2.77
CA ALA A 88 -2.39 8.43 -3.12
C ALA A 88 -2.07 9.47 -4.19
N ASP A 89 -0.89 10.07 -4.06
CA ASP A 89 -0.31 10.90 -5.10
C ASP A 89 0.21 9.99 -6.21
N THR A 90 -0.20 10.20 -7.46
CA THR A 90 0.25 9.40 -8.60
C THR A 90 1.52 9.96 -9.23
N GLU A 91 1.90 11.20 -8.92
CA GLU A 91 3.10 11.86 -9.46
C GLU A 91 4.37 11.48 -8.66
N GLN A 92 4.65 10.18 -8.56
CA GLN A 92 5.77 9.67 -7.76
C GLN A 92 7.14 10.01 -8.36
N LEU A 93 7.23 10.16 -9.69
CA LEU A 93 8.48 10.48 -10.39
C LEU A 93 9.12 11.78 -9.90
N ALA A 94 8.31 12.75 -9.47
CA ALA A 94 8.81 14.03 -8.93
C ALA A 94 9.67 13.85 -7.66
N LYS A 95 9.50 12.74 -6.93
CA LYS A 95 10.32 12.45 -5.74
C LYS A 95 11.78 12.12 -6.07
N ALA A 96 12.04 11.62 -7.28
CA ALA A 96 13.39 11.25 -7.69
C ALA A 96 14.29 12.46 -7.95
N THR A 97 13.72 13.56 -8.46
CA THR A 97 14.49 14.72 -8.92
C THR A 97 14.37 15.93 -7.99
N ARG A 98 13.36 15.98 -7.13
CA ARG A 98 13.15 17.10 -6.22
C ARG A 98 14.30 17.26 -5.21
N ASP A 99 14.52 18.50 -4.77
CA ASP A 99 15.40 18.83 -3.66
C ASP A 99 15.02 18.00 -2.42
N PRO A 100 15.91 17.10 -1.96
CA PRO A 100 15.62 16.21 -0.85
C PRO A 100 15.51 16.93 0.49
N VAL A 101 16.02 18.16 0.64
CA VAL A 101 16.01 18.91 1.91
C VAL A 101 14.80 19.84 2.01
N ALA A 102 14.28 20.34 0.89
CA ALA A 102 13.09 21.20 0.87
C ALA A 102 11.81 20.49 1.40
N PRO A 103 10.84 21.23 2.00
CA PRO A 103 9.59 20.68 2.52
C PRO A 103 8.73 19.93 1.49
N ALA A 104 8.09 18.82 1.91
CA ALA A 104 7.27 17.97 1.05
C ALA A 104 6.06 18.67 0.42
N THR A 105 6.00 18.76 -0.92
CA THR A 105 4.85 19.26 -1.68
C THR A 105 4.07 18.11 -2.32
N ARG A 106 2.74 18.19 -2.29
CA ARG A 106 1.82 17.24 -2.94
C ARG A 106 1.47 17.76 -4.34
N SER A 107 1.18 16.88 -5.28
CA SER A 107 0.70 17.27 -6.61
C SER A 107 -0.67 17.97 -6.54
N LYS A 108 -1.01 18.71 -7.60
CA LYS A 108 -2.34 19.35 -7.73
C LYS A 108 -3.46 18.30 -7.71
N ALA A 109 -3.24 17.16 -8.38
CA ALA A 109 -4.19 16.05 -8.40
C ALA A 109 -4.40 15.45 -7.00
N ALA A 110 -3.32 15.24 -6.23
CA ALA A 110 -3.42 14.74 -4.87
C ALA A 110 -4.14 15.72 -3.92
N LEU A 111 -3.90 17.03 -4.07
CA LEU A 111 -4.64 18.06 -3.34
C LEU A 111 -6.12 18.08 -3.71
N ALA A 112 -6.45 17.94 -5.00
CA ALA A 112 -7.84 17.87 -5.47
C ALA A 112 -8.57 16.64 -4.91
N LYS A 113 -7.95 15.46 -4.96
CA LYS A 113 -8.48 14.22 -4.34
C LYS A 113 -8.75 14.40 -2.85
N ALA A 114 -7.78 14.99 -2.13
CA ALA A 114 -7.90 15.24 -0.70
C ALA A 114 -8.96 16.28 -0.35
N ALA A 115 -9.23 17.25 -1.24
CA ALA A 115 -10.26 18.27 -1.02
C ALA A 115 -11.67 17.78 -1.36
N ARG A 116 -11.84 17.06 -2.48
CA ARG A 116 -13.17 16.62 -2.96
C ARG A 116 -13.61 15.27 -2.40
N HIS A 117 -12.66 14.42 -1.99
CA HIS A 117 -12.91 13.01 -1.66
C HIS A 117 -13.56 12.20 -2.80
N THR A 118 -13.54 12.74 -4.03
CA THR A 118 -14.05 12.09 -5.24
C THR A 118 -12.99 12.14 -6.33
N LEU A 119 -13.03 11.14 -7.22
CA LEU A 119 -12.28 11.10 -8.47
C LEU A 119 -12.93 12.03 -9.49
N ASP A 120 -12.26 12.22 -10.63
CA ASP A 120 -12.73 13.10 -11.71
C ASP A 120 -14.03 12.61 -12.36
N ASP A 121 -14.31 11.30 -12.27
CA ASP A 121 -15.55 10.66 -12.71
C ASP A 121 -16.70 10.75 -11.69
N GLY A 122 -16.49 11.44 -10.56
CA GLY A 122 -17.48 11.62 -9.49
C GLY A 122 -17.59 10.45 -8.52
N THR A 123 -16.87 9.34 -8.73
CA THR A 123 -16.84 8.21 -7.80
C THR A 123 -15.99 8.55 -6.56
N PRO A 124 -16.24 7.93 -5.40
CA PRO A 124 -15.48 8.20 -4.19
C PRO A 124 -14.00 7.78 -4.30
N VAL A 125 -13.11 8.55 -3.67
CA VAL A 125 -11.72 8.15 -3.45
C VAL A 125 -11.66 7.21 -2.24
N HIS A 126 -10.86 6.15 -2.32
CA HIS A 126 -10.82 5.13 -1.27
C HIS A 126 -9.51 5.16 -0.44
N SER A 127 -9.62 4.75 0.81
CA SER A 127 -8.52 4.10 1.53
C SER A 127 -8.40 2.64 1.10
N PHE A 128 -7.29 1.97 1.43
CA PHE A 128 -7.13 0.54 1.12
C PHE A 128 -8.24 -0.31 1.74
N SER A 129 -8.55 -0.08 3.02
CA SER A 129 -9.60 -0.81 3.73
C SER A 129 -10.99 -0.59 3.13
N THR A 130 -11.31 0.64 2.72
CA THR A 130 -12.62 0.93 2.10
C THR A 130 -12.72 0.35 0.69
N LEU A 131 -11.63 0.31 -0.08
CA LEU A 131 -11.62 -0.34 -1.40
C LEU A 131 -11.73 -1.86 -1.27
N MET A 132 -11.04 -2.45 -0.28
CA MET A 132 -11.19 -3.87 0.04
C MET A 132 -12.61 -4.20 0.48
N ALA A 133 -13.25 -3.35 1.29
CA ALA A 133 -14.64 -3.53 1.70
C ALA A 133 -15.61 -3.47 0.51
N GLU A 134 -15.39 -2.55 -0.44
CA GLU A 134 -16.16 -2.47 -1.67
C GLU A 134 -16.00 -3.75 -2.52
N LEU A 135 -14.76 -4.20 -2.72
CA LEU A 135 -14.48 -5.42 -3.49
C LEU A 135 -14.98 -6.70 -2.80
N ALA A 136 -15.10 -6.71 -1.47
CA ALA A 136 -15.65 -7.84 -0.72
C ALA A 136 -17.14 -8.10 -1.03
N THR A 137 -17.83 -7.17 -1.70
CA THR A 137 -19.21 -7.37 -2.19
C THR A 137 -19.29 -8.28 -3.41
N ILE A 138 -18.16 -8.52 -4.10
CA ILE A 138 -18.06 -9.47 -5.21
C ILE A 138 -17.93 -10.87 -4.62
N VAL A 139 -19.01 -11.66 -4.68
CA VAL A 139 -19.04 -13.01 -4.13
C VAL A 139 -19.60 -14.01 -5.12
N ARG A 140 -19.19 -15.27 -4.94
CA ARG A 140 -19.79 -16.44 -5.58
C ARG A 140 -20.49 -17.25 -4.49
N ASN A 141 -21.80 -17.12 -4.42
CA ASN A 141 -22.62 -17.78 -3.41
C ASN A 141 -23.17 -19.10 -3.94
N THR A 142 -22.96 -20.19 -3.21
CA THR A 142 -23.67 -21.44 -3.46
C THR A 142 -24.99 -21.41 -2.69
N CYS A 143 -26.08 -21.27 -3.43
CA CYS A 143 -27.42 -21.09 -2.89
C CYS A 143 -28.23 -22.39 -2.95
N ARG A 144 -29.20 -22.49 -2.06
CA ARG A 144 -30.24 -23.52 -2.04
C ARG A 144 -31.60 -22.83 -1.96
N THR A 145 -32.61 -23.40 -2.59
CA THR A 145 -33.97 -22.85 -2.49
C THR A 145 -34.44 -22.87 -1.04
N PRO A 146 -35.14 -21.81 -0.58
CA PRO A 146 -35.72 -21.79 0.76
C PRO A 146 -36.60 -23.02 1.00
N GLN A 147 -36.58 -23.55 2.23
CA GLN A 147 -37.33 -24.73 2.67
C GLN A 147 -37.00 -26.06 1.96
N ALA A 148 -35.96 -26.11 1.12
CA ALA A 148 -35.54 -27.34 0.50
C ALA A 148 -34.72 -28.22 1.47
N GLY A 149 -34.95 -29.54 1.43
CA GLY A 149 -34.24 -30.50 2.28
C GLY A 149 -32.73 -30.58 2.00
N PRO A 150 -31.95 -31.29 2.84
CA PRO A 150 -30.49 -31.39 2.72
C PRO A 150 -29.99 -31.95 1.38
N GLU A 151 -30.80 -32.78 0.73
CA GLU A 151 -30.51 -33.43 -0.57
C GLU A 151 -30.90 -32.59 -1.80
N ALA A 152 -31.51 -31.42 -1.60
CA ALA A 152 -31.90 -30.57 -2.71
C ALA A 152 -30.69 -30.07 -3.55
N PRO A 153 -30.86 -29.83 -4.84
CA PRO A 153 -29.80 -29.30 -5.68
C PRO A 153 -29.41 -27.87 -5.26
N THR A 154 -28.13 -27.56 -5.40
CA THR A 154 -27.59 -26.20 -5.20
C THR A 154 -27.32 -25.52 -6.53
N PHE A 155 -27.31 -24.20 -6.55
CA PHE A 155 -26.91 -23.40 -7.71
C PHE A 155 -25.96 -22.27 -7.29
N GLU A 156 -25.13 -21.79 -8.21
CA GLU A 156 -24.22 -20.68 -7.96
C GLU A 156 -24.85 -19.35 -8.37
N LEU A 157 -24.70 -18.33 -7.52
CA LEU A 157 -25.09 -16.95 -7.79
C LEU A 157 -23.84 -16.07 -7.69
N LEU A 158 -23.54 -15.35 -8.77
CA LEU A 158 -22.43 -14.39 -8.85
C LEU A 158 -22.97 -12.97 -8.69
N THR A 159 -22.30 -12.15 -7.87
CA THR A 159 -22.62 -10.71 -7.80
C THR A 159 -22.30 -10.03 -9.14
N ASN A 160 -23.20 -9.18 -9.63
CA ASN A 160 -22.92 -8.31 -10.77
C ASN A 160 -21.88 -7.24 -10.38
N ALA A 161 -20.70 -7.28 -11.01
CA ALA A 161 -19.63 -6.35 -10.71
C ALA A 161 -19.97 -4.92 -11.18
N GLN A 162 -19.79 -3.94 -10.30
CA GLN A 162 -19.92 -2.52 -10.61
C GLN A 162 -18.72 -2.01 -11.42
N PRO A 163 -18.82 -0.86 -12.11
CA PRO A 163 -17.69 -0.29 -12.87
C PRO A 163 -16.41 -0.13 -12.04
N LEU A 164 -16.55 0.27 -10.77
CA LEU A 164 -15.42 0.38 -9.82
C LEU A 164 -14.75 -0.97 -9.58
N HIS A 165 -15.52 -2.05 -9.40
CA HIS A 165 -15.00 -3.41 -9.23
C HIS A 165 -14.14 -3.84 -10.41
N LEU A 166 -14.67 -3.65 -11.62
CA LEU A 166 -13.97 -3.99 -12.86
C LEU A 166 -12.68 -3.19 -13.01
N ARG A 167 -12.73 -1.88 -12.74
CA ARG A 167 -11.56 -1.01 -12.81
C ARG A 167 -10.48 -1.41 -11.81
N ALA A 168 -10.85 -1.69 -10.56
CA ALA A 168 -9.90 -2.13 -9.54
C ALA A 168 -9.24 -3.48 -9.90
N LEU A 169 -10.02 -4.45 -10.40
CA LEU A 169 -9.48 -5.74 -10.86
C LEU A 169 -8.54 -5.58 -12.06
N ALA A 170 -8.92 -4.75 -13.04
CA ALA A 170 -8.08 -4.47 -14.21
C ALA A 170 -6.73 -3.85 -13.84
N LEU A 171 -6.70 -2.97 -12.83
CA LEU A 171 -5.45 -2.39 -12.33
C LEU A 171 -4.52 -3.44 -11.72
N VAL A 172 -5.05 -4.39 -10.93
CA VAL A 172 -4.25 -5.47 -10.32
C VAL A 172 -3.72 -6.44 -11.38
N GLN A 173 -4.49 -6.71 -12.44
CA GLN A 173 -4.04 -7.57 -13.55
C GLN A 173 -2.82 -7.03 -14.30
N ASN A 174 -2.55 -5.73 -14.20
CA ASN A 174 -1.38 -5.10 -14.83
C ASN A 174 -0.12 -5.13 -13.96
N ILE A 175 -0.17 -5.69 -12.75
CA ILE A 175 1.00 -5.85 -11.88
C ILE A 175 1.99 -6.79 -12.56
N LYS A 176 3.22 -6.32 -12.78
CA LYS A 176 4.32 -7.13 -13.30
C LYS A 176 5.15 -7.65 -12.13
N PRO A 177 5.49 -8.95 -12.10
CA PRO A 177 6.30 -9.54 -11.03
C PRO A 177 7.75 -9.04 -11.05
#